data_AF-A0A7K4AMV2-F1
#
_entry.id   AF-A0A7K4AMV2-F1
#
_cell.length_a   1.000
_cell.length_b   1.000
_cell.length_c   1.000
_cell.angle_alpha   90.00
_cell.angle_beta   90.00
_cell.angle_gamma   90.00
#
_symmetry.space_group_name_H-M   'P 1'
#
loop_
_entity.id
_entity.type
_entity.pdbx_description
1 polymer ?
#
loop_
_entity_poly.entity_id
_entity_poly.type
_entity_poly.pdbx_seq_one_letter_code
_entity_poly.pdbx_strand_id
1 'polypeptide(L)' 'MGKAYNVSGNRGVLLKLKDGNSLLIGSQRAEELDAAIALMISLDGVNVHQ' A
#
# COMPACT_ATOMS: atom_id res chain seq x y z
N MET A 1 -5.86 4.83 15.36
CA MET A 1 -6.88 3.78 15.09
C MET A 1 -6.83 3.48 13.61
N GLY A 2 -6.23 2.36 13.19
CA GLY A 2 -6.06 2.02 11.78
C GLY A 2 -7.37 1.50 11.16
N LYS A 3 -7.61 1.80 9.88
CA LYS A 3 -8.74 1.24 9.13
C LYS A 3 -8.25 0.04 8.33
N ALA A 4 -8.97 -1.07 8.40
CA ALA A 4 -8.68 -2.28 7.61
C ALA A 4 -9.82 -2.52 6.62
N TYR A 5 -9.47 -2.63 5.33
CA TYR A 5 -10.40 -2.98 4.27
C TYR A 5 -10.08 -4.39 3.81
N ASN A 6 -10.70 -5.38 4.47
CA ASN A 6 -10.56 -6.79 4.11
C ASN A 6 -11.69 -7.20 3.18
N VAL A 7 -11.35 -7.71 2.00
CA VAL A 7 -12.32 -8.27 1.04
C VAL A 7 -12.55 -9.77 1.23
N SER A 8 -11.64 -10.46 1.95
CA SER A 8 -11.74 -11.80 2.59
C SER A 8 -10.31 -12.33 2.78
N GLY A 9 -10.11 -13.25 3.74
CA GLY A 9 -8.80 -13.86 4.03
C GLY A 9 -7.98 -13.17 5.15
N ASN A 10 -6.80 -13.71 5.45
CA ASN A 10 -5.89 -13.27 6.52
C ASN A 10 -4.56 -12.68 6.00
N ARG A 11 -4.50 -12.31 4.71
CA ARG A 11 -3.31 -11.79 4.02
C ARG A 11 -3.61 -10.45 3.35
N GLY A 12 -2.58 -9.62 3.20
CA GLY A 12 -2.72 -8.29 2.62
C GLY A 12 -1.44 -7.46 2.79
N VAL A 13 -1.54 -6.19 2.39
CA VAL A 13 -0.45 -5.22 2.48
C VAL A 13 -0.81 -4.17 3.54
N LEU A 14 0.14 -3.88 4.44
CA LEU A 14 -0.01 -2.85 5.47
C LEU A 14 0.78 -1.60 5.06
N LEU A 15 0.07 -0.52 4.78
CA LEU A 15 0.65 0.77 4.45
C LEU A 15 0.79 1.62 5.72
N LYS A 16 1.99 2.19 5.92
CA LYS A 16 2.25 3.23 6.91
C LYS A 16 2.28 4.58 6.19
N LEU A 17 1.29 5.41 6.47
CA LEU A 17 1.17 6.73 5.89
C LEU A 17 2.04 7.74 6.66
N LYS A 18 2.41 8.84 6.00
CA LYS A 18 3.28 9.88 6.56
C LYS A 18 2.67 10.60 7.77
N ASP A 19 1.34 10.61 7.88
CA ASP A 19 0.57 11.17 9.00
C ASP A 19 0.56 10.26 10.25
N GLY A 20 1.25 9.12 10.20
CA GLY A 20 1.30 8.13 11.28
C GLY A 20 0.12 7.16 11.30
N ASN A 21 -0.83 7.30 10.36
CA ASN A 21 -1.93 6.35 10.22
C ASN A 21 -1.48 5.10 9.47
N SER A 22 -2.17 4.00 9.77
CA SER A 22 -1.99 2.73 9.06
C SER A 22 -3.26 2.32 8.33
N LEU A 23 -3.06 1.81 7.11
CA LEU A 23 -4.11 1.29 6.25
C LEU A 23 -3.75 -0.13 5.85
N LEU A 24 -4.62 -1.10 6.16
CA LEU A 24 -4.45 -2.48 5.72
C LEU A 24 -5.37 -2.78 4.55
N ILE A 25 -4.79 -3.30 3.47
CA ILE A 25 -5.52 -3.72 2.26
C ILE A 25 -5.44 -5.24 2.18
N GLY A 26 -6.57 -5.92 2.41
CA GLY A 26 -6.67 -7.37 2.26
C GLY A 26 -6.51 -7.80 0.79
N SER A 27 -5.70 -8.82 0.53
CA SER A 27 -5.47 -9.34 -0.82
C SER A 27 -5.08 -10.81 -0.80
N GLN A 28 -5.60 -11.58 -1.75
CA GLN A 28 -5.14 -12.95 -2.02
C GLN A 28 -3.78 -12.99 -2.74
N ARG A 29 -3.33 -11.85 -3.28
CA ARG A 29 -2.04 -11.67 -3.98
C ARG A 29 -1.28 -10.52 -3.32
N ALA A 30 -0.89 -10.71 -2.06
CA ALA A 30 -0.33 -9.64 -1.24
C ALA A 30 1.01 -9.12 -1.79
N GLU A 31 1.86 -10.02 -2.26
CA GLU A 31 3.21 -9.74 -2.73
C GLU A 31 3.20 -8.91 -4.02
N GLU A 32 2.28 -9.23 -4.94
CA GLU A 32 2.13 -8.47 -6.20
C GLU A 32 1.53 -7.08 -5.96
N LEU A 33 0.60 -6.98 -5.02
CA LEU A 33 0.03 -5.70 -4.63
C LEU A 33 1.08 -4.80 -3.97
N ASP A 34 1.94 -5.36 -3.12
CA ASP A 34 3.06 -4.64 -2.51
C ASP A 34 4.02 -4.10 -3.58
N ALA A 35 4.42 -4.94 -4.54
CA ALA A 35 5.29 -4.54 -5.64
C ALA A 35 4.67 -3.42 -6.50
N ALA A 36 3.38 -3.52 -6.84
CA ALA A 36 2.68 -2.50 -7.62
C ALA A 36 2.58 -1.16 -6.89
N ILE A 37 2.30 -1.19 -5.58
CA ILE A 37 2.24 0.01 -4.74
C ILE A 37 3.64 0.64 -4.62
N ALA A 38 4.67 -0.17 -4.35
CA ALA A 38 6.05 0.30 -4.23
C ALA A 38 6.54 0.94 -5.55
N LEU A 39 6.19 0.35 -6.70
CA LEU A 39 6.48 0.91 -8.01
C LEU A 39 5.80 2.28 -8.18
N MET A 40 4.50 2.38 -7.91
CA MET A 40 3.76 3.64 -8.05
C MET A 40 4.34 4.76 -7.17
N ILE A 41 4.63 4.45 -5.90
CA ILE A 41 5.22 5.42 -4.97
C ILE A 41 6.62 5.85 -5.42
N SER A 42 7.41 4.92 -5.98
CA SER A 42 8.75 5.23 -6.49
C SER A 42 8.72 6.12 -7.75
N LEU A 43 7.66 6.01 -8.55
CA LEU A 43 7.43 6.87 -9.71
C LEU A 43 7.04 8.30 -9.31
N ASP A 44 6.32 8.48 -8.20
CA ASP A 44 5.97 9.81 -7.65
C ASP A 44 7.18 10.54 -7.00
N GLY A 45 8.30 9.83 -6.76
CA GLY A 45 9.56 10.40 -6.28
C GLY A 45 10.44 11.01 -7.38
N VAL A 46 10.11 10.76 -8.67
CA VAL A 46 10.71 11.46 -9.80
C VAL A 46 9.89 12.71 -10.03
N ASN A 47 10.30 13.81 -9.39
CA ASN A 47 9.87 15.14 -9.83
C ASN A 47 10.13 15.23 -11.35
N VAL A 48 9.06 15.20 -12.13
CA VAL A 48 9.06 15.69 -13.52
C VAL A 48 9.16 17.21 -13.49
N HIS A 49 10.33 17.67 -13.04
CA HIS A 49 10.86 18.98 -13.34
C HIS A 49 12.08 18.77 -14.22
N GLN A 50 11.83 18.48 -15.50
CA GLN A 50 12.63 18.95 -16.62
C GLN A 50 11.68 19.29 -17.76
#